data_AF-A0A2W2F172-F1
#
_entry.id   AF-A0A2W2F172-F1
#
_cell.length_a   1.000
_cell.length_b   1.000
_cell.length_c   1.000
_cell.angle_alpha   90.00
_cell.angle_beta   90.00
_cell.angle_gamma   90.00
#
_symmetry.space_group_name_H-M   'P 1'
#
loop_
_entity.id
_entity.type
_entity.pdbx_description
1 polymer ?
#
loop_
_entity_poly.entity_id
_entity_poly.type
_entity_poly.pdbx_seq_one_letter_code
_entity_poly.pdbx_strand_id
1 'polypeptide(L)'
;MKRLRRIRDLMSGRMDSALTEALLGQLQATKEGAWLAMAMIGGEVGRTGAHEQMRSIEHLGDEERGRLVEELKNALVTPIDREDLFRLSRSIDDVLDSLRDFVRESHLYRVPDQIRFSPMLDQVIAGIEALEGAVRDLSSRPSVVILNALEAKKVGGVIRKMYQYEISRIYSGEITADTMKERELVRRLEIVGVAIGEAADAIADGAMKR
;
A
#
# COMPACT_ATOMS: atom_id res chain seq x y z
N MET A 1 40.98 -2.79 4.90
CA MET A 1 40.17 -3.49 3.86
C MET A 1 38.65 -3.39 4.07
N LYS A 2 38.07 -3.65 5.26
CA LYS A 2 36.61 -3.51 5.50
C LYS A 2 36.05 -2.11 5.21
N ARG A 3 36.78 -1.04 5.56
CA ARG A 3 36.37 0.36 5.33
C ARG A 3 36.29 0.73 3.83
N LEU A 4 37.26 0.28 3.03
CA LEU A 4 37.31 0.49 1.57
C LEU A 4 36.23 -0.33 0.83
N ARG A 5 35.96 -1.55 1.29
CA ARG A 5 34.85 -2.36 0.77
C ARG A 5 33.51 -1.72 1.09
N ARG A 6 33.32 -1.23 2.31
CA ARG A 6 32.13 -0.46 2.72
C ARG A 6 31.94 0.80 1.86
N ILE A 7 32.99 1.59 1.61
CA ILE A 7 32.92 2.78 0.74
C ILE A 7 32.58 2.40 -0.71
N ARG A 8 33.14 1.30 -1.24
CA ARG A 8 32.81 0.81 -2.58
C ARG A 8 31.37 0.28 -2.65
N ASP A 9 30.89 -0.38 -1.60
CA ASP A 9 29.51 -0.85 -1.50
C ASP A 9 28.54 0.35 -1.41
N LEU A 10 28.89 1.38 -0.63
CA LEU A 10 28.19 2.67 -0.48
C LEU A 10 28.15 3.52 -1.77
N MET A 11 29.06 3.28 -2.72
CA MET A 11 29.08 3.92 -4.05
C MET A 11 28.62 3.00 -5.19
N SER A 12 28.18 1.77 -4.89
CA SER A 12 27.73 0.81 -5.90
C SER A 12 26.21 0.66 -5.87
N GLY A 13 25.60 0.34 -7.02
CA GLY A 13 24.15 0.07 -7.16
C GLY A 13 23.59 -1.10 -6.30
N ARG A 14 24.39 -1.68 -5.39
CA ARG A 14 23.93 -2.60 -4.35
C ARG A 14 23.15 -1.91 -3.22
N MET A 15 23.40 -0.63 -2.97
CA MET A 15 22.66 0.10 -1.94
C MET A 15 21.32 0.60 -2.49
N ASP A 16 21.32 0.99 -3.76
CA ASP A 16 20.07 1.19 -4.52
C ASP A 16 19.25 -0.10 -4.51
N SER A 17 19.88 -1.28 -4.66
CA SER A 17 19.15 -2.55 -4.58
C SER A 17 18.58 -2.81 -3.17
N ALA A 18 19.30 -2.51 -2.08
CA ALA A 18 18.80 -2.68 -0.72
C ALA A 18 17.59 -1.78 -0.40
N LEU A 19 17.63 -0.50 -0.82
CA LEU A 19 16.50 0.42 -0.68
C LEU A 19 15.29 -0.05 -1.49
N THR A 20 15.50 -0.45 -2.74
CA THR A 20 14.46 -1.03 -3.60
C THR A 20 13.90 -2.32 -3.00
N GLU A 21 14.74 -3.21 -2.48
CA GLU A 21 14.32 -4.46 -1.84
C GLU A 21 13.46 -4.20 -0.61
N ALA A 22 13.81 -3.22 0.24
CA ALA A 22 13.00 -2.85 1.40
C ALA A 22 11.64 -2.26 1.02
N LEU A 23 11.57 -1.45 -0.04
CA LEU A 23 10.30 -0.95 -0.57
C LEU A 23 9.44 -2.08 -1.17
N LEU A 24 10.06 -3.02 -1.89
CA LEU A 24 9.35 -4.18 -2.42
C LEU A 24 8.86 -5.11 -1.30
N GLY A 25 9.62 -5.24 -0.20
CA GLY A 25 9.20 -5.96 0.99
C GLY A 25 7.95 -5.34 1.63
N GLN A 26 7.92 -4.02 1.77
CA GLN A 26 6.73 -3.29 2.24
C GLN A 26 5.52 -3.54 1.34
N LEU A 27 5.67 -3.39 0.01
CA LEU A 27 4.59 -3.62 -0.95
C LEU A 27 4.10 -5.07 -0.96
N GLN A 28 5.00 -6.05 -0.81
CA GLN A 28 4.64 -7.45 -0.68
C GLN A 28 3.76 -7.70 0.55
N ALA A 29 4.12 -7.13 1.71
CA ALA A 29 3.29 -7.21 2.91
C ALA A 29 1.92 -6.52 2.69
N THR A 30 1.90 -5.34 2.06
CA THR A 30 0.65 -4.65 1.70
C THR A 30 -0.23 -5.50 0.77
N LYS A 31 0.38 -6.16 -0.23
CA LYS A 31 -0.30 -7.05 -1.16
C LYS A 31 -0.88 -8.27 -0.44
N GLU A 32 -0.13 -8.91 0.45
CA GLU A 32 -0.62 -10.00 1.29
C GLU A 32 -1.79 -9.57 2.16
N GLY A 33 -1.73 -8.36 2.75
CA GLY A 33 -2.84 -7.78 3.49
C GLY A 33 -4.10 -7.59 2.65
N ALA A 34 -3.96 -7.12 1.41
CA ALA A 34 -5.07 -6.96 0.48
C ALA A 34 -5.68 -8.32 0.07
N TRP A 35 -4.86 -9.32 -0.23
CA TRP A 35 -5.34 -10.69 -0.51
C TRP A 35 -6.02 -11.33 0.68
N LEU A 36 -5.51 -11.11 1.90
CA LEU A 36 -6.16 -11.58 3.12
C LEU A 36 -7.53 -10.92 3.32
N ALA A 37 -7.63 -9.62 3.07
CA ALA A 37 -8.92 -8.91 3.10
C ALA A 37 -9.90 -9.50 2.06
N MET A 38 -9.42 -9.81 0.85
CA MET A 38 -10.21 -10.46 -0.20
C MET A 38 -10.70 -11.86 0.24
N ALA A 39 -9.79 -12.70 0.72
CA ALA A 39 -10.11 -14.05 1.21
C ALA A 39 -11.10 -14.01 2.39
N MET A 40 -10.99 -13.00 3.27
CA MET A 40 -11.93 -12.79 4.37
C MET A 40 -13.33 -12.46 3.87
N ILE A 41 -13.48 -11.53 2.93
CA ILE A 41 -14.80 -11.16 2.41
C ILE A 41 -15.42 -12.26 1.53
N GLY A 42 -14.59 -13.09 0.90
CA GLY A 42 -14.98 -14.29 0.15
C GLY A 42 -15.38 -15.47 1.04
N GLY A 43 -15.11 -15.39 2.34
CA GLY A 43 -15.42 -16.46 3.30
C GLY A 43 -14.42 -17.62 3.31
N GLU A 44 -13.31 -17.51 2.57
CA GLU A 44 -12.20 -18.47 2.57
C GLU A 44 -11.46 -18.46 3.91
N VAL A 45 -11.36 -17.28 4.54
CA VAL A 45 -10.79 -17.09 5.86
C VAL A 45 -11.82 -16.44 6.79
N GLY A 46 -12.05 -17.05 7.96
CA GLY A 46 -12.93 -16.47 8.96
C GLY A 46 -12.37 -15.16 9.53
N ARG A 47 -13.25 -14.20 9.88
CA ARG A 47 -12.86 -12.87 10.38
C ARG A 47 -11.84 -12.88 11.52
N THR A 48 -11.95 -13.81 12.46
CA THR A 48 -10.99 -13.96 13.58
C THR A 48 -9.61 -14.36 13.07
N GLY A 49 -9.54 -15.37 12.19
CA GLY A 49 -8.28 -15.81 11.59
C GLY A 49 -7.65 -14.73 10.72
N ALA A 50 -8.47 -13.99 9.97
CA ALA A 50 -7.99 -12.84 9.20
C ALA A 50 -7.42 -11.73 10.10
N HIS A 51 -8.09 -11.41 11.21
CA HIS A 51 -7.58 -10.42 12.17
C HIS A 51 -6.23 -10.83 12.79
N GLU A 52 -6.05 -12.11 13.12
CA GLU A 52 -4.79 -12.64 13.67
C GLU A 52 -3.67 -12.65 12.62
N GLN A 53 -3.95 -13.13 11.41
CA GLN A 53 -2.96 -13.15 10.32
C GLN A 53 -2.53 -11.74 9.90
N MET A 54 -3.46 -10.79 9.88
CA MET A 54 -3.17 -9.40 9.52
C MET A 54 -2.15 -8.74 10.46
N ARG A 55 -2.10 -9.12 11.74
CA ARG A 55 -1.06 -8.65 12.66
C ARG A 55 0.34 -9.10 12.25
N SER A 56 0.47 -10.35 11.82
CA SER A 56 1.76 -10.86 11.34
C SER A 56 2.21 -10.14 10.07
N ILE A 57 1.26 -9.83 9.17
CA ILE A 57 1.54 -9.08 7.94
C ILE A 57 1.98 -7.64 8.26
N GLU A 58 1.30 -6.97 9.19
CA GLU A 58 1.70 -5.63 9.67
C GLU A 58 3.12 -5.65 10.23
N HIS A 59 3.45 -6.61 11.11
CA HIS A 59 4.81 -6.74 11.65
C HIS A 59 5.87 -6.91 10.55
N LEU A 60 5.58 -7.66 9.47
CA LEU A 60 6.50 -7.77 8.33
C LEU A 60 6.66 -6.42 7.60
N GLY A 61 5.58 -5.67 7.41
CA GLY A 61 5.63 -4.32 6.83
C GLY A 61 6.49 -3.36 7.66
N ASP A 62 6.31 -3.37 8.98
CA ASP A 62 7.08 -2.59 9.94
C ASP A 62 8.58 -2.94 9.93
N GLU A 63 8.92 -4.23 9.84
CA GLU A 63 10.31 -4.70 9.74
C GLU A 63 10.99 -4.17 8.47
N GLU A 64 10.31 -4.24 7.32
CA GLU A 64 10.83 -3.75 6.04
C GLU A 64 10.92 -2.22 6.00
N ARG A 65 9.98 -1.52 6.64
CA ARG A 65 10.06 -0.07 6.86
C ARG A 65 11.23 0.31 7.76
N GLY A 66 11.47 -0.44 8.83
CA GLY A 66 12.64 -0.30 9.70
C GLY A 66 13.95 -0.51 8.94
N ARG A 67 14.01 -1.53 8.07
CA ARG A 67 15.15 -1.78 7.18
C ARG A 67 15.40 -0.60 6.25
N LEU A 68 14.37 -0.08 5.58
CA LEU A 68 14.49 1.08 4.70
C LEU A 68 15.09 2.28 5.43
N VAL A 69 14.59 2.58 6.64
CA VAL A 69 15.08 3.72 7.44
C VAL A 69 16.56 3.54 7.80
N GLU A 70 17.00 2.33 8.13
CA GLU A 70 18.40 2.06 8.45
C GLU A 70 19.30 2.16 7.22
N GLU A 71 18.86 1.67 6.06
CA GLU A 71 19.58 1.83 4.80
C GLU A 71 19.69 3.30 4.39
N LEU A 72 18.61 4.09 4.52
CA LEU A 72 18.60 5.52 4.23
C LEU A 72 19.59 6.33 5.07
N LYS A 73 19.76 5.99 6.36
CA LYS A 73 20.72 6.65 7.25
C LYS A 73 22.17 6.45 6.80
N ASN A 74 22.46 5.26 6.27
CA ASN A 74 23.81 4.89 5.86
C ASN A 74 24.08 5.21 4.39
N ALA A 75 23.05 5.50 3.59
CA ALA A 75 23.16 5.72 2.16
C ALA A 75 23.89 7.01 1.79
N LEU A 76 24.99 6.92 1.04
CA LEU A 76 25.66 8.07 0.43
C LEU A 76 24.96 8.59 -0.83
N VAL A 77 24.38 7.68 -1.63
CA VAL A 77 23.63 7.97 -2.85
C VAL A 77 22.29 7.23 -2.75
N THR A 78 21.22 7.82 -3.28
CA THR A 78 19.88 7.23 -3.31
C THR A 78 19.31 7.30 -4.72
N PRO A 79 18.40 6.38 -5.11
CA PRO A 79 17.88 6.33 -6.48
C PRO A 79 17.00 7.53 -6.84
N ILE A 80 16.29 8.08 -5.85
CA ILE A 80 15.57 9.36 -5.87
C ILE A 80 15.89 10.10 -4.56
N ASP A 81 15.36 11.31 -4.38
CA ASP A 81 15.61 12.05 -3.14
C ASP A 81 15.07 11.33 -1.88
N ARG A 82 15.74 11.54 -0.75
CA ARG A 82 15.43 10.83 0.50
C ARG A 82 14.05 11.17 1.05
N GLU A 83 13.58 12.39 0.80
CA GLU A 83 12.28 12.85 1.30
C GLU A 83 11.16 12.11 0.57
N ASP A 84 11.28 11.96 -0.74
CA ASP A 84 10.36 11.22 -1.59
C ASP A 84 10.38 9.72 -1.28
N LEU A 85 11.54 9.12 -1.00
CA LEU A 85 11.62 7.73 -0.51
C LEU A 85 10.90 7.54 0.82
N PHE A 86 11.07 8.50 1.75
CA PHE A 86 10.41 8.43 3.05
C PHE A 86 8.89 8.63 2.92
N ARG A 87 8.46 9.56 2.05
CA ARG A 87 7.05 9.80 1.74
C ARG A 87 6.41 8.57 1.09
N LEU A 88 7.08 7.98 0.10
CA LEU A 88 6.64 6.74 -0.54
C LEU A 88 6.47 5.60 0.48
N SER A 89 7.49 5.33 1.29
CA SER A 89 7.41 4.29 2.31
C SER A 89 6.31 4.54 3.33
N ARG A 90 6.14 5.80 3.76
CA ARG A 90 5.04 6.16 4.67
C ARG A 90 3.67 5.92 4.02
N SER A 91 3.48 6.32 2.75
CA SER A 91 2.19 6.09 2.10
C SER A 91 1.93 4.60 1.84
N ILE A 92 2.95 3.77 1.59
CA ILE A 92 2.79 2.30 1.51
C ILE A 92 2.33 1.72 2.87
N ASP A 93 2.94 2.19 3.95
CA ASP A 93 2.56 1.84 5.32
C ASP A 93 1.10 2.24 5.61
N ASP A 94 0.70 3.46 5.24
CA ASP A 94 -0.68 3.95 5.37
C ASP A 94 -1.71 3.07 4.60
N VAL A 95 -1.32 2.48 3.46
CA VAL A 95 -2.15 1.50 2.72
C VAL A 95 -2.34 0.22 3.55
N LEU A 96 -1.27 -0.34 4.10
CA LEU A 96 -1.32 -1.57 4.91
C LEU A 96 -2.11 -1.34 6.21
N ASP A 97 -1.88 -0.22 6.88
CA ASP A 97 -2.59 0.19 8.09
C ASP A 97 -4.10 0.33 7.86
N SER A 98 -4.50 0.92 6.74
CA SER A 98 -5.89 1.08 6.38
C SER A 98 -6.57 -0.26 6.02
N LEU A 99 -5.83 -1.19 5.40
CA LEU A 99 -6.28 -2.57 5.17
C LEU A 99 -6.42 -3.34 6.49
N ARG A 100 -5.49 -3.17 7.42
CA ARG A 100 -5.58 -3.72 8.78
C ARG A 100 -6.82 -3.23 9.49
N ASP A 101 -7.11 -1.94 9.41
CA ASP A 101 -8.31 -1.35 10.00
C ASP A 101 -9.58 -1.90 9.36
N PHE A 102 -9.63 -2.05 8.02
CA PHE A 102 -10.74 -2.70 7.33
C PHE A 102 -10.99 -4.14 7.83
N VAL A 103 -9.93 -4.94 8.00
CA VAL A 103 -10.04 -6.32 8.52
C VAL A 103 -10.50 -6.33 9.98
N ARG A 104 -9.91 -5.48 10.82
CA ARG A 104 -10.26 -5.36 12.24
C ARG A 104 -11.71 -4.93 12.42
N GLU A 105 -12.14 -3.91 11.70
CA GLU A 105 -13.51 -3.39 11.76
C GLU A 105 -14.51 -4.39 11.19
N SER A 106 -14.15 -5.11 10.12
CA SER A 106 -14.95 -6.24 9.63
C SER A 106 -15.18 -7.30 10.70
N HIS A 107 -14.14 -7.64 11.47
CA HIS A 107 -14.22 -8.56 12.61
C HIS A 107 -15.13 -8.06 13.73
N LEU A 108 -15.04 -6.77 14.08
CA LEU A 108 -15.81 -6.17 15.17
C LEU A 108 -17.28 -5.92 14.79
N TYR A 109 -17.54 -5.40 13.59
CA TYR A 109 -18.86 -4.95 13.17
C TYR A 109 -19.73 -6.08 12.63
N ARG A 110 -19.10 -7.17 12.15
CA ARG A 110 -19.76 -8.36 11.59
C ARG A 110 -20.76 -8.01 10.49
N VAL A 111 -20.38 -7.08 9.61
CA VAL A 111 -21.22 -6.63 8.50
C VAL A 111 -21.59 -7.82 7.61
N PRO A 112 -22.89 -8.03 7.28
CA PRO A 112 -23.31 -9.07 6.36
C PRO A 112 -22.89 -8.74 4.92
N ASP A 113 -22.83 -9.76 4.06
CA ASP A 113 -22.58 -9.60 2.61
C ASP A 113 -21.32 -8.78 2.24
N GLN A 114 -20.17 -9.17 2.79
CA GLN A 114 -18.92 -8.43 2.56
C GLN A 114 -18.35 -8.61 1.15
N ILE A 115 -18.82 -9.60 0.38
CA ILE A 115 -18.35 -9.86 -0.99
C ILE A 115 -18.51 -8.64 -1.90
N ARG A 116 -19.47 -7.76 -1.59
CA ARG A 116 -19.69 -6.50 -2.32
C ARG A 116 -18.50 -5.55 -2.31
N PHE A 117 -17.56 -5.71 -1.37
CA PHE A 117 -16.33 -4.92 -1.31
C PHE A 117 -15.25 -5.42 -2.30
N SER A 118 -15.44 -6.60 -2.92
CA SER A 118 -14.48 -7.20 -3.86
C SER A 118 -14.04 -6.23 -4.96
N PRO A 119 -14.93 -5.51 -5.66
CA PRO A 119 -14.49 -4.61 -6.73
C PRO A 119 -13.55 -3.50 -6.26
N MET A 120 -13.71 -3.00 -5.02
CA MET A 120 -12.79 -2.00 -4.46
C MET A 120 -11.46 -2.62 -4.07
N LEU A 121 -11.46 -3.83 -3.48
CA LEU A 121 -10.23 -4.56 -3.15
C LEU A 121 -9.46 -5.00 -4.40
N ASP A 122 -10.13 -5.37 -5.48
CA ASP A 122 -9.50 -5.65 -6.78
C ASP A 122 -8.74 -4.43 -7.30
N GLN A 123 -9.33 -3.24 -7.17
CA GLN A 123 -8.63 -1.99 -7.51
C GLN A 123 -7.45 -1.74 -6.58
N VAL A 124 -7.59 -1.96 -5.27
CA VAL A 124 -6.47 -1.84 -4.31
C VAL A 124 -5.29 -2.73 -4.73
N ILE A 125 -5.54 -4.00 -5.03
CA ILE A 125 -4.51 -4.95 -5.47
C ILE A 125 -3.83 -4.46 -6.75
N ALA A 126 -4.61 -4.02 -7.75
CA ALA A 126 -4.05 -3.45 -8.99
C ALA A 126 -3.18 -2.21 -8.74
N GLY A 127 -3.56 -1.35 -7.78
CA GLY A 127 -2.77 -0.19 -7.38
C GLY A 127 -1.44 -0.56 -6.74
N ILE A 128 -1.44 -1.56 -5.86
CA ILE A 128 -0.23 -2.09 -5.22
C ILE A 128 0.70 -2.70 -6.28
N GLU A 129 0.17 -3.46 -7.23
CA GLU A 129 0.95 -4.05 -8.33
C GLU A 129 1.58 -2.99 -9.25
N ALA A 130 0.86 -1.91 -9.53
CA ALA A 130 1.41 -0.78 -10.26
C ALA A 130 2.54 -0.09 -9.50
N LEU A 131 2.40 0.11 -8.17
CA LEU A 131 3.48 0.62 -7.33
C LEU A 131 4.69 -0.32 -7.30
N GLU A 132 4.50 -1.63 -7.22
CA GLU A 132 5.59 -2.62 -7.33
C GLU A 132 6.32 -2.49 -8.66
N GLY A 133 5.59 -2.35 -9.77
CA GLY A 133 6.16 -2.10 -11.09
C GLY A 133 7.01 -0.83 -11.13
N ALA A 134 6.52 0.25 -10.52
CA ALA A 134 7.24 1.52 -10.43
C ALA A 134 8.52 1.40 -9.58
N VAL A 135 8.45 0.74 -8.41
CA VAL A 135 9.60 0.54 -7.50
C VAL A 135 10.69 -0.33 -8.15
N ARG A 136 10.33 -1.37 -8.90
CA ARG A 136 11.29 -2.24 -9.61
C ARG A 136 12.15 -1.47 -10.61
N ASP A 137 11.59 -0.43 -11.22
CA ASP A 137 12.24 0.37 -12.25
C ASP A 137 12.87 1.68 -11.76
N LEU A 138 12.79 1.94 -10.45
CA LEU A 138 13.16 3.20 -9.83
C LEU A 138 14.59 3.66 -10.17
N SER A 139 15.54 2.73 -10.17
CA SER A 139 16.96 3.03 -10.39
C SER A 139 17.36 3.09 -11.87
N SER A 140 16.51 2.58 -12.78
CA SER A 140 16.90 2.23 -14.15
C SER A 140 16.09 2.94 -15.24
N ARG A 141 14.77 3.09 -15.09
CA ARG A 141 13.87 3.53 -16.19
C ARG A 141 12.85 4.57 -15.71
N PRO A 142 13.24 5.84 -15.52
CA PRO A 142 12.35 6.88 -14.98
C PRO A 142 11.02 7.04 -15.74
N SER A 143 11.02 6.89 -17.06
CA SER A 143 9.78 6.94 -17.86
C SER A 143 8.80 5.81 -17.52
N VAL A 144 9.30 4.61 -17.22
CA VAL A 144 8.48 3.47 -16.81
C VAL A 144 7.96 3.65 -15.39
N VAL A 145 8.77 4.23 -14.49
CA VAL A 145 8.35 4.59 -13.13
C VAL A 145 7.14 5.54 -13.19
N ILE A 146 7.24 6.60 -14.00
CA ILE A 146 6.15 7.59 -14.15
C ILE A 146 4.88 6.92 -14.72
N LEU A 147 5.00 6.06 -15.72
CA LEU A 147 3.84 5.35 -16.29
C LEU A 147 3.14 4.47 -15.26
N ASN A 148 3.88 3.67 -14.51
CA ASN A 148 3.32 2.81 -13.46
C ASN A 148 2.73 3.62 -12.30
N ALA A 149 3.38 4.72 -11.91
CA ALA A 149 2.85 5.64 -10.91
C ALA A 149 1.51 6.26 -11.35
N LEU A 150 1.37 6.64 -12.62
CA LEU A 150 0.10 7.16 -13.16
C LEU A 150 -1.02 6.11 -13.12
N GLU A 151 -0.73 4.84 -13.39
CA GLU A 151 -1.73 3.76 -13.25
C GLU A 151 -2.14 3.56 -11.78
N ALA A 152 -1.19 3.57 -10.84
CA ALA A 152 -1.50 3.56 -9.41
C ALA A 152 -2.35 4.77 -8.98
N LYS A 153 -2.03 5.97 -9.50
CA LYS A 153 -2.81 7.19 -9.24
C LYS A 153 -4.25 7.10 -9.74
N LYS A 154 -4.43 6.51 -10.92
CA LYS A 154 -5.74 6.29 -11.53
C LYS A 154 -6.61 5.37 -10.68
N VAL A 155 -6.03 4.30 -10.10
CA VAL A 155 -6.71 3.41 -9.15
C VAL A 155 -7.33 4.19 -7.99
N GLY A 156 -6.59 5.09 -7.36
CA GLY A 156 -7.14 5.93 -6.27
C GLY A 156 -8.35 6.75 -6.70
N GLY A 157 -8.33 7.29 -7.93
CA GLY A 157 -9.49 7.97 -8.53
C GLY A 157 -10.69 7.06 -8.77
N VAL A 158 -10.46 5.83 -9.22
CA VAL A 158 -11.52 4.82 -9.43
C VAL A 158 -12.15 4.43 -8.09
N ILE A 159 -11.35 4.13 -7.07
CA ILE A 159 -11.82 3.78 -5.72
C ILE A 159 -12.65 4.92 -5.13
N ARG A 160 -12.21 6.18 -5.26
CA ARG A 160 -12.98 7.35 -4.80
C ARG A 160 -14.36 7.41 -5.47
N LYS A 161 -14.43 7.15 -6.77
CA LYS A 161 -15.71 7.13 -7.51
C LYS A 161 -16.61 5.98 -7.03
N MET A 162 -16.05 4.79 -6.79
CA MET A 162 -16.79 3.66 -6.21
C MET A 162 -17.36 4.01 -4.83
N TYR A 163 -16.54 4.61 -3.95
CA TYR A 163 -16.98 5.11 -2.65
C TYR A 163 -18.17 6.09 -2.77
N GLN A 164 -18.11 7.05 -3.69
CA GLN A 164 -19.21 8.00 -3.88
C GLN A 164 -20.53 7.32 -4.29
N TYR A 165 -20.47 6.31 -5.16
CA TYR A 165 -21.65 5.53 -5.51
C TYR A 165 -22.17 4.69 -4.34
N GLU A 166 -21.28 4.09 -3.56
CA GLU A 166 -21.65 3.33 -2.38
C GLU A 166 -22.33 4.18 -1.32
N ILE A 167 -21.80 5.37 -1.06
CA ILE A 167 -22.41 6.32 -0.14
C ILE A 167 -23.78 6.80 -0.66
N SER A 168 -23.92 7.06 -1.96
CA SER A 168 -25.21 7.41 -2.57
C SER A 168 -26.24 6.31 -2.38
N ARG A 169 -25.86 5.05 -2.59
CA ARG A 169 -26.73 3.88 -2.36
C ARG A 169 -27.11 3.73 -0.88
N ILE A 170 -26.17 3.93 0.04
CA ILE A 170 -26.44 3.85 1.48
C ILE A 170 -27.44 4.94 1.90
N TYR A 171 -27.28 6.16 1.40
CA TYR A 171 -28.16 7.28 1.75
C TYR A 171 -29.50 7.30 1.00
N SER A 172 -29.68 6.51 -0.06
CA SER A 172 -30.97 6.39 -0.74
C SER A 172 -31.94 5.42 -0.04
N GLY A 173 -31.43 4.60 0.89
CA GLY A 173 -32.20 3.67 1.69
C GLY A 173 -32.46 4.15 3.12
N GLU A 174 -33.02 3.26 3.94
CA GLU A 174 -33.17 3.51 5.37
C GLU A 174 -31.81 3.47 6.08
N ILE A 175 -31.58 4.43 6.98
CA ILE A 175 -30.36 4.50 7.78
C ILE A 175 -30.52 3.66 9.03
N THR A 176 -29.73 2.59 9.12
CA THR A 176 -29.74 1.62 10.23
C THR A 176 -28.32 1.47 10.79
N ALA A 177 -28.19 0.76 11.92
CA ALA A 177 -26.87 0.44 12.46
C ALA A 177 -26.00 -0.33 11.45
N ASP A 178 -26.60 -1.21 10.64
CA ASP A 178 -25.85 -2.01 9.67
C ASP A 178 -25.41 -1.19 8.46
N THR A 179 -26.22 -0.25 7.97
CA THR A 179 -25.79 0.65 6.89
C THR A 179 -24.72 1.64 7.36
N MET A 180 -24.71 2.01 8.64
CA MET A 180 -23.63 2.81 9.24
C MET A 180 -22.32 2.02 9.36
N LYS A 181 -22.36 0.75 9.77
CA LYS A 181 -21.17 -0.11 9.79
C LYS A 181 -20.63 -0.34 8.39
N GLU A 182 -21.52 -0.57 7.42
CA GLU A 182 -21.15 -0.72 6.01
C GLU A 182 -20.46 0.54 5.48
N ARG A 183 -21.02 1.72 5.75
CA ARG A 183 -20.42 3.01 5.40
C ARG A 183 -18.99 3.14 5.92
N GLU A 184 -18.72 2.70 7.16
CA GLU A 184 -17.38 2.75 7.74
C GLU A 184 -16.40 1.86 6.96
N LEU A 185 -16.80 0.63 6.61
CA LEU A 185 -15.95 -0.27 5.82
C LEU A 185 -15.65 0.27 4.41
N VAL A 186 -16.64 0.83 3.71
CA VAL A 186 -16.41 1.48 2.40
C VAL A 186 -15.46 2.68 2.57
N ARG A 187 -15.58 3.42 3.68
CA ARG A 187 -14.69 4.55 3.95
C ARG A 187 -13.24 4.11 4.16
N ARG A 188 -12.99 2.99 4.85
CA ARG A 188 -11.64 2.43 4.96
C ARG A 188 -11.02 2.15 3.60
N LEU A 189 -11.77 1.55 2.67
CA LEU A 189 -11.26 1.28 1.33
C LEU A 189 -11.00 2.57 0.53
N GLU A 190 -11.77 3.64 0.76
CA GLU A 190 -11.47 4.96 0.18
C GLU A 190 -10.15 5.53 0.70
N ILE A 191 -9.88 5.40 2.00
CA ILE A 191 -8.61 5.83 2.61
C ILE A 191 -7.44 5.03 2.02
N VAL A 192 -7.58 3.71 1.83
CA VAL A 192 -6.59 2.88 1.12
C VAL A 192 -6.32 3.44 -0.28
N GLY A 193 -7.36 3.77 -1.04
CA GLY A 193 -7.22 4.36 -2.37
C GLY A 193 -6.53 5.73 -2.39
N VAL A 194 -6.76 6.56 -1.36
CA VAL A 194 -6.04 7.83 -1.18
C VAL A 194 -4.56 7.58 -0.93
N ALA A 195 -4.21 6.69 0.00
CA ALA A 195 -2.82 6.37 0.33
C ALA A 195 -2.05 5.79 -0.87
N ILE A 196 -2.69 4.93 -1.70
CA ILE A 196 -2.11 4.48 -2.98
C ILE A 196 -1.81 5.68 -3.90
N GLY A 197 -2.73 6.64 -3.98
CA GLY A 197 -2.55 7.84 -4.78
C GLY A 197 -1.44 8.76 -4.26
N GLU A 198 -1.20 8.79 -2.95
CA GLU A 198 -0.10 9.55 -2.34
C GLU A 198 1.25 8.87 -2.55
N ALA A 199 1.30 7.53 -2.46
CA ALA A 199 2.48 6.74 -2.80
C ALA A 199 2.87 6.93 -4.28
N ALA A 200 1.87 6.94 -5.16
CA ALA A 200 2.05 7.21 -6.59
C ALA A 200 2.65 8.60 -6.86
N ASP A 201 2.14 9.63 -6.20
CA ASP A 201 2.69 10.99 -6.33
C ASP A 201 4.13 11.05 -5.81
N ALA A 202 4.41 10.44 -4.65
CA ALA A 202 5.74 10.45 -4.05
C ALA A 202 6.81 9.81 -4.96
N ILE A 203 6.51 8.65 -5.57
CA ILE A 203 7.46 7.98 -6.46
C ILE A 203 7.61 8.71 -7.80
N ALA A 204 6.54 9.31 -8.33
CA ALA A 204 6.59 10.09 -9.56
C ALA A 204 7.40 11.37 -9.39
N ASP A 205 7.16 12.13 -8.31
CA ASP A 205 7.89 13.35 -7.98
C ASP A 205 9.39 13.07 -7.87
N GLY A 206 9.77 12.01 -7.16
CA GLY A 206 11.17 11.63 -7.00
C GLY A 206 11.82 11.18 -8.30
N ALA A 207 11.09 10.48 -9.16
CA ALA A 207 11.59 10.09 -10.49
C ALA A 207 11.79 11.30 -11.41
N MET A 208 10.97 12.36 -11.29
CA MET A 208 11.07 13.57 -12.11
C MET A 208 12.22 14.50 -11.70
N LYS A 209 12.63 14.47 -10.44
CA LYS A 209 13.73 15.29 -9.92
C LYS A 209 15.13 14.72 -10.21
N ARG A 210 15.20 13.49 -10.71
CA ARG A 210 16.45 12.75 -10.95
C ARG A 210 17.22 13.24 -12.17
#